data_AF-A0A945E740-F1
#
_entry.id   AF-A0A945E740-F1
#
_cell.length_a   1.000
_cell.length_b   1.000
_cell.length_c   1.000
_cell.angle_alpha   90.00
_cell.angle_beta   90.00
_cell.angle_gamma   90.00
#
_symmetry.space_group_name_H-M   'P 1'
#
loop_
_entity.id
_entity.type
_entity.pdbx_description
1 polymer ?
#
loop_
_entity_poly.entity_id
_entity_poly.type
_entity_poly.pdbx_seq_one_letter_code
_entity_poly.pdbx_strand_id
1 'polypeptide(L)'
;MNSLRSKGSIFKFYSYLPLIILLISVLNEFDFNYLNLEYFSFNFPFILIFYFTLKDFRYFDYSLVFIAGLINDTVVGLPLGISSFSYMLICIATSYFRNITIRPNQIKDWFYFLFIISLINSINYSILTLIFSFNLNLVGYMINNFFTFLFYIIFISIFKQYLKTLND
;
A
#
# COMPACT_ATOMS: atom_id res chain seq x y z
N MET A 1 -19.74 21.71 33.83
CA MET A 1 -19.35 20.29 33.76
C MET A 1 -20.40 19.54 32.97
N ASN A 2 -20.11 19.15 31.72
CA ASN A 2 -20.81 18.05 31.06
C ASN A 2 -20.05 17.62 29.79
N SER A 3 -20.07 16.30 29.56
CA SER A 3 -19.72 15.54 28.36
C SER A 3 -18.25 15.48 27.89
N LEU A 4 -17.41 14.76 28.65
CA LEU A 4 -16.18 14.14 28.12
C LEU A 4 -16.18 12.64 28.47
N ARG A 5 -17.04 11.84 27.83
CA ARG A 5 -17.06 10.38 28.07
C ARG A 5 -17.35 9.47 26.87
N SER A 6 -17.51 9.99 25.65
CA SER A 6 -17.65 9.15 24.44
C SER A 6 -16.38 9.02 23.59
N LYS A 7 -15.31 9.77 23.89
CA LYS A 7 -14.07 9.80 23.09
C LYS A 7 -13.43 8.42 22.90
N GLY A 8 -13.60 7.48 23.83
CA GLY A 8 -12.89 6.19 23.80
C GLY A 8 -13.30 5.22 22.68
N SER A 9 -14.55 5.26 22.18
CA SER A 9 -15.00 4.32 21.13
C SER A 9 -14.71 4.84 19.72
N ILE A 10 -14.97 6.13 19.49
CA ILE A 10 -14.74 6.79 18.18
C ILE A 10 -13.24 6.78 17.84
N PHE A 11 -12.38 6.95 18.84
CA PHE A 11 -10.92 6.90 18.66
C PHE A 11 -10.43 5.50 18.28
N LYS A 12 -11.04 4.43 18.82
CA LYS A 12 -10.75 3.04 18.43
C LYS A 12 -11.16 2.75 16.99
N PHE A 13 -12.32 3.25 16.54
CA PHE A 13 -12.71 3.12 15.13
C PHE A 13 -11.75 3.88 14.22
N TYR A 14 -11.36 5.10 14.60
CA TYR A 14 -10.41 5.89 13.83
C TYR A 14 -9.07 5.16 13.71
N SER A 15 -8.60 4.45 14.74
CA SER A 15 -7.34 3.70 14.63
C SER A 15 -7.36 2.53 13.63
N TYR A 16 -8.51 1.92 13.33
CA TYR A 16 -8.60 0.85 12.31
C TYR A 16 -8.81 1.37 10.88
N LEU A 17 -9.00 2.68 10.72
CA LEU A 17 -9.28 3.32 9.44
C LEU A 17 -8.26 3.00 8.33
N PRO A 18 -6.93 2.86 8.57
CA PRO A 18 -5.97 2.52 7.52
C PRO A 18 -6.21 1.13 6.92
N LEU A 19 -6.57 0.15 7.76
CA LEU A 19 -6.94 -1.19 7.31
C LEU A 19 -8.26 -1.20 6.54
N ILE A 20 -9.23 -0.40 6.99
CA ILE A 20 -10.51 -0.27 6.29
C ILE A 20 -10.28 0.35 4.91
N ILE A 21 -9.46 1.40 4.82
CA ILE A 21 -9.05 2.01 3.55
C ILE A 21 -8.32 0.98 2.67
N LEU A 22 -7.43 0.16 3.23
CA LEU A 22 -6.75 -0.90 2.49
C LEU A 22 -7.77 -1.86 1.86
N LEU A 23 -8.72 -2.35 2.64
CA LEU A 23 -9.76 -3.27 2.17
C LEU A 23 -10.63 -2.63 1.09
N ILE A 24 -11.07 -1.40 1.29
CA ILE A 24 -11.83 -0.65 0.28
C ILE A 24 -11.00 -0.52 -1.00
N SER A 25 -9.72 -0.18 -0.88
CA SER A 25 -8.83 -0.03 -2.03
C SER A 25 -8.65 -1.30 -2.84
N VAL A 26 -8.56 -2.43 -2.15
CA VAL A 26 -8.41 -3.74 -2.77
C VAL A 26 -9.69 -4.16 -3.50
N LEU A 27 -10.86 -3.75 -2.99
CA LEU A 27 -12.15 -4.07 -3.61
C LEU A 27 -12.50 -3.18 -4.80
N ASN A 28 -11.99 -1.95 -4.85
CA ASN A 28 -12.49 -0.94 -5.78
C ASN A 28 -11.74 -0.83 -7.11
N GLU A 29 -10.65 -1.57 -7.32
CA GLU A 29 -9.73 -1.37 -8.46
C GLU A 29 -9.52 0.12 -8.76
N PHE A 30 -8.54 0.76 -8.11
CA PHE A 30 -8.14 2.14 -8.47
C PHE A 30 -7.47 2.23 -9.86
N ASP A 31 -7.92 1.43 -10.82
CA ASP A 31 -7.63 1.57 -12.24
C ASP A 31 -8.68 2.49 -12.84
N PHE A 32 -8.32 3.76 -13.03
CA PHE A 32 -9.12 4.75 -13.75
C PHE A 32 -9.26 4.44 -15.25
N ASN A 33 -9.02 3.20 -15.67
CA ASN A 33 -9.25 2.72 -17.03
C ASN A 33 -10.72 2.88 -17.45
N TYR A 34 -11.67 2.87 -16.50
CA TYR A 34 -13.08 3.19 -16.76
C TYR A 34 -13.32 4.65 -17.20
N LEU A 35 -12.36 5.56 -16.96
CA LEU A 35 -12.42 6.97 -17.37
C LEU A 35 -11.76 7.24 -18.73
N ASN A 36 -11.44 6.21 -19.53
CA ASN A 36 -10.69 6.31 -20.81
C ASN A 36 -9.29 6.95 -20.68
N LEU A 37 -8.69 6.94 -19.48
CA LEU A 37 -7.31 7.35 -19.27
C LEU A 37 -6.40 6.12 -19.34
N GLU A 38 -6.07 5.69 -20.56
CA GLU A 38 -5.30 4.45 -20.85
C GLU A 38 -3.96 4.30 -20.10
N TYR A 39 -3.44 5.39 -19.54
CA TYR A 39 -2.13 5.43 -18.89
C TYR A 39 -2.16 6.00 -17.47
N PHE A 40 -3.35 6.23 -16.89
CA PHE A 40 -3.45 6.73 -15.52
C PHE A 40 -3.87 5.62 -14.56
N SER A 41 -2.88 4.88 -14.07
CA SER A 41 -3.04 3.88 -13.01
C SER A 41 -1.96 4.05 -11.95
N PHE A 42 -2.32 3.78 -10.69
CA PHE A 42 -1.37 3.71 -9.60
C PHE A 42 -1.81 2.66 -8.57
N ASN A 43 -0.85 1.98 -7.97
CA ASN A 43 -1.09 0.96 -6.96
C ASN A 43 -1.20 1.61 -5.57
N PHE A 44 -2.41 2.06 -5.22
CA PHE A 44 -2.67 2.64 -3.91
C PHE A 44 -2.40 1.68 -2.72
N PRO A 45 -2.74 0.38 -2.78
CA PRO A 45 -2.40 -0.56 -1.72
C PRO A 45 -0.91 -0.58 -1.38
N PHE A 46 -0.02 -0.53 -2.38
CA PHE A 46 1.43 -0.49 -2.15
C PHE A 46 1.86 0.73 -1.34
N ILE A 47 1.31 1.90 -1.66
CA ILE A 47 1.59 3.16 -0.95
C ILE A 47 1.15 3.05 0.51
N LEU A 48 -0.06 2.54 0.75
CA LEU A 48 -0.65 2.44 2.07
C LEU A 48 0.10 1.42 2.94
N ILE A 49 0.34 0.22 2.41
CA ILE A 49 1.11 -0.83 3.12
C ILE A 49 2.49 -0.31 3.45
N PHE A 50 3.19 0.30 2.50
CA PHE A 50 4.55 0.78 2.73
C PHE A 50 4.61 1.81 3.87
N TYR A 51 3.71 2.79 3.85
CA TYR A 51 3.73 3.87 4.83
C TYR A 51 3.43 3.37 6.25
N PHE A 52 2.32 2.63 6.43
CA PHE A 52 1.87 2.23 7.77
C PHE A 52 2.78 1.16 8.40
N THR A 53 3.39 0.29 7.60
CA THR A 53 4.39 -0.68 8.09
C THR A 53 5.71 0.01 8.48
N LEU A 54 6.16 1.00 7.69
CA LEU A 54 7.36 1.78 8.01
C LEU A 54 7.22 2.59 9.31
N LYS A 55 6.02 3.10 9.62
CA LYS A 55 5.74 3.86 10.85
C LYS A 55 5.35 2.99 12.06
N ASP A 56 5.41 1.66 11.93
CA ASP A 56 5.05 0.69 12.98
C ASP A 56 3.67 0.92 13.59
N PHE A 57 2.67 1.09 12.74
CA PHE A 57 1.33 1.35 13.20
C PHE A 57 0.72 0.09 13.81
N ARG A 58 0.47 0.11 15.13
CA ARG A 58 0.07 -1.06 15.94
C ARG A 58 -1.16 -1.83 15.45
N TYR A 59 -2.06 -1.17 14.73
CA TYR A 59 -3.29 -1.79 14.23
C TYR A 59 -3.15 -2.30 12.80
N PHE A 60 -1.97 -2.24 12.18
CA PHE A 60 -1.75 -2.67 10.79
C PHE A 60 -1.10 -4.06 10.76
N ASP A 61 -1.92 -5.09 11.03
CA ASP A 61 -1.45 -6.47 11.16
C ASP A 61 -1.10 -7.11 9.81
N TYR A 62 0.05 -7.79 9.74
CA TYR A 62 0.52 -8.43 8.51
C TYR A 62 -0.39 -9.57 8.02
N SER A 63 -1.08 -10.25 8.93
CA SER A 63 -2.07 -11.28 8.58
C SER A 63 -3.27 -10.70 7.81
N LEU A 64 -3.73 -9.51 8.21
CA LEU A 64 -4.81 -8.81 7.51
C LEU A 64 -4.36 -8.28 6.16
N VAL A 65 -3.11 -7.82 6.06
CA VAL A 65 -2.49 -7.44 4.78
C VAL A 65 -2.40 -8.65 3.82
N PHE A 66 -2.05 -9.82 4.34
CA PHE A 66 -2.04 -11.06 3.55
C PHE A 66 -3.45 -11.42 3.02
N ILE A 67 -4.47 -11.36 3.89
CA ILE A 67 -5.86 -11.60 3.47
C ILE A 67 -6.32 -10.58 2.44
N ALA A 68 -5.95 -9.30 2.60
CA ALA A 68 -6.24 -8.26 1.63
C ALA A 68 -5.60 -8.57 0.26
N GLY A 69 -4.39 -9.14 0.22
CA GLY A 69 -3.81 -9.63 -1.02
C GLY A 69 -4.68 -10.71 -1.69
N LEU A 70 -5.17 -11.69 -0.94
CA LEU A 70 -6.01 -12.75 -1.52
C LEU A 70 -7.28 -12.17 -2.15
N ILE A 71 -7.91 -11.19 -1.48
CA ILE A 71 -9.08 -10.50 -2.01
C ILE A 71 -8.71 -9.73 -3.29
N ASN A 72 -7.55 -9.05 -3.32
CA ASN A 72 -7.10 -8.31 -4.49
C ASN A 72 -6.93 -9.22 -5.71
N ASP A 73 -6.34 -10.41 -5.52
CA ASP A 73 -6.18 -11.38 -6.62
C ASP A 73 -7.53 -11.82 -7.18
N THR A 74 -8.54 -12.03 -6.31
CA THR A 74 -9.90 -12.39 -6.74
C THR A 74 -10.64 -11.28 -7.48
N VAL A 75 -10.37 -10.02 -7.13
CA VAL A 75 -11.02 -8.86 -7.76
C VAL A 75 -10.40 -8.59 -9.14
N VAL A 76 -9.06 -8.51 -9.19
CA VAL A 76 -8.29 -8.22 -10.42
C VAL A 76 -8.25 -9.39 -11.40
N GLY A 77 -8.60 -10.60 -10.95
CA GLY A 77 -8.54 -11.81 -11.77
C GLY A 77 -7.11 -12.34 -11.96
N LEU A 78 -6.20 -12.04 -11.02
CA LEU A 78 -4.86 -12.61 -10.98
C LEU A 78 -4.88 -14.00 -10.33
N PRO A 79 -3.90 -14.87 -10.65
CA PRO A 79 -3.71 -16.11 -9.90
C PRO A 79 -3.60 -15.83 -8.39
N LEU A 80 -4.31 -16.64 -7.61
CA LEU A 80 -4.45 -16.47 -6.18
C LEU A 80 -3.09 -16.55 -5.47
N GLY A 81 -2.75 -15.54 -4.67
CA GLY A 81 -1.54 -15.46 -3.86
C GLY A 81 -0.45 -14.54 -4.40
N ILE A 82 -0.56 -14.02 -5.63
CA ILE A 82 0.48 -13.15 -6.22
C ILE A 82 0.52 -11.79 -5.53
N SER A 83 -0.60 -11.10 -5.38
CA SER A 83 -0.58 -9.81 -4.68
C SER A 83 -0.31 -9.99 -3.19
N SER A 84 -0.79 -11.09 -2.58
CA SER A 84 -0.46 -11.45 -1.19
C SER A 84 1.05 -11.57 -0.98
N PHE A 85 1.74 -12.26 -1.89
CA PHE A 85 3.19 -12.38 -1.86
C PHE A 85 3.87 -11.01 -2.00
N SER A 86 3.39 -10.19 -2.93
CA SER A 86 3.92 -8.84 -3.14
C SER A 86 3.76 -7.94 -1.91
N TYR A 87 2.60 -7.95 -1.27
CA TYR A 87 2.31 -7.17 -0.07
C TYR A 87 3.17 -7.61 1.12
N MET A 88 3.37 -8.93 1.29
CA MET A 88 4.26 -9.46 2.31
C MET A 88 5.72 -9.07 2.08
N LEU A 89 6.19 -9.06 0.83
CA LEU A 89 7.53 -8.57 0.50
C LEU A 89 7.69 -7.08 0.87
N ILE A 90 6.66 -6.25 0.65
CA ILE A 90 6.67 -4.85 1.11
C ILE A 90 6.83 -4.81 2.64
N CYS A 91 6.01 -5.56 3.39
CA CYS A 91 6.07 -5.59 4.86
C CYS A 91 7.45 -6.01 5.38
N ILE A 92 8.07 -7.02 4.77
CA ILE A 92 9.41 -7.49 5.16
C ILE A 92 10.45 -6.40 4.89
N ALA A 93 10.41 -5.80 3.68
CA ALA A 93 11.35 -4.76 3.30
C ALA A 93 11.22 -3.50 4.17
N THR A 94 10.01 -3.06 4.48
CA THR A 94 9.79 -1.87 5.32
C THR A 94 10.16 -2.11 6.77
N SER A 95 9.88 -3.30 7.32
CA SER A 95 10.35 -3.68 8.65
C SER A 95 11.88 -3.68 8.72
N TYR A 96 12.55 -4.10 7.65
CA TYR A 96 14.01 -4.03 7.55
C TYR A 96 14.52 -2.59 7.48
N PHE A 97 13.95 -1.74 6.63
CA PHE A 97 14.36 -0.33 6.52
C PHE A 97 14.09 0.47 7.79
N ARG A 98 13.01 0.15 8.51
CA ARG A 98 12.69 0.74 9.80
C ARG A 98 13.81 0.50 10.81
N ASN A 99 14.39 -0.70 10.84
CA ASN A 99 15.50 -1.02 11.74
C ASN A 99 16.80 -0.30 11.36
N ILE A 100 17.02 0.02 10.08
CA ILE A 100 18.20 0.76 9.61
C ILE A 100 18.07 2.27 9.84
N THR A 101 16.85 2.81 9.76
CA THR A 101 16.62 4.26 9.73
C THR A 101 16.53 4.83 11.16
N ILE A 102 17.68 5.24 11.71
CA ILE A 102 17.78 5.81 13.07
C ILE A 102 17.08 7.18 13.21
N ARG A 103 16.93 7.94 12.11
CA ARG A 103 16.18 9.21 12.08
C ARG A 103 15.21 9.26 10.89
N PRO A 104 13.90 9.44 11.11
CA PRO A 104 12.92 9.45 10.03
C PRO A 104 13.14 10.68 9.13
N ASN A 105 13.32 10.45 7.82
CA ASN A 105 13.41 11.52 6.83
C ASN A 105 12.55 11.18 5.61
N GLN A 106 11.64 12.08 5.24
CA GLN A 106 10.68 11.88 4.14
C GLN A 106 11.36 11.63 2.78
N ILE A 107 12.49 12.29 2.50
CA ILE A 107 13.22 12.10 1.23
C ILE A 107 13.85 10.71 1.15
N LYS A 108 14.37 10.20 2.28
CA LYS A 108 14.93 8.84 2.33
C LYS A 108 13.84 7.79 2.18
N ASP A 109 12.72 7.97 2.89
CA ASP A 109 11.55 7.11 2.78
C ASP A 109 11.04 7.03 1.32
N TRP A 110 11.02 8.17 0.62
CA TRP A 110 10.64 8.24 -0.81
C TRP A 110 11.61 7.49 -1.74
N PHE A 111 12.92 7.61 -1.51
CA PHE A 111 13.91 6.86 -2.31
C PHE A 111 13.84 5.35 -2.04
N TYR A 112 13.68 4.93 -0.79
CA TYR A 112 13.48 3.52 -0.45
C TYR A 112 12.18 2.97 -1.05
N PHE A 113 11.13 3.80 -1.10
CA PHE A 113 9.88 3.42 -1.74
C PHE A 113 10.11 3.07 -3.21
N LEU A 114 10.78 3.94 -4.00
CA LEU A 114 11.12 3.69 -5.40
C LEU A 114 11.78 2.33 -5.60
N PHE A 115 12.80 2.05 -4.79
CA PHE A 115 13.59 0.84 -4.90
C PHE A 115 12.74 -0.41 -4.66
N ILE A 116 11.91 -0.39 -3.61
CA ILE A 116 11.08 -1.54 -3.24
C ILE A 116 9.96 -1.81 -4.24
N ILE A 117 9.22 -0.78 -4.66
CA ILE A 117 8.12 -1.00 -5.61
C ILE A 117 8.64 -1.46 -6.97
N SER A 118 9.80 -0.96 -7.41
CA SER A 118 10.43 -1.38 -8.66
C SER A 118 10.85 -2.85 -8.61
N LEU A 119 11.48 -3.26 -7.50
CA LEU A 119 11.90 -4.65 -7.28
C LEU A 119 10.69 -5.58 -7.24
N ILE A 120 9.66 -5.24 -6.48
CA ILE A 120 8.47 -6.08 -6.32
C ILE A 120 7.66 -6.17 -7.62
N ASN A 121 7.51 -5.06 -8.35
CA ASN A 121 6.86 -5.09 -9.66
C ASN A 121 7.63 -5.95 -10.67
N SER A 122 8.96 -5.92 -10.64
CA SER A 122 9.80 -6.80 -11.46
C SER A 122 9.62 -8.28 -11.11
N ILE A 123 9.57 -8.62 -9.81
CA ILE A 123 9.28 -9.98 -9.35
C ILE A 123 7.88 -10.41 -9.78
N ASN A 124 6.85 -9.59 -9.57
CA ASN A 124 5.48 -9.91 -9.96
C ASN A 124 5.36 -10.14 -11.47
N TYR A 125 5.95 -9.25 -12.28
CA TYR A 125 5.95 -9.39 -13.74
C TYR A 125 6.63 -10.69 -14.19
N SER A 126 7.78 -11.04 -13.60
CA SER A 126 8.48 -12.27 -13.94
C SER A 126 7.71 -13.52 -13.54
N ILE A 127 7.09 -13.56 -12.35
CA ILE A 127 6.23 -14.68 -11.92
C ILE A 127 5.04 -14.85 -12.87
N LEU A 128 4.32 -13.76 -13.16
CA LEU A 128 3.13 -13.80 -14.02
C LEU A 128 3.47 -14.23 -15.44
N THR A 129 4.58 -13.74 -16.00
CA THR A 129 4.97 -14.02 -17.39
C THR A 129 5.59 -15.43 -17.53
N LEU A 130 6.50 -15.82 -16.63
CA LEU A 130 7.26 -17.07 -16.76
C LEU A 130 6.49 -18.30 -16.26
N ILE A 131 5.73 -18.18 -15.15
CA ILE A 131 5.07 -19.32 -14.51
C ILE A 131 3.63 -19.45 -15.01
N PHE A 132 2.90 -18.34 -15.10
CA PHE A 132 1.47 -18.33 -15.43
C PHE A 132 1.18 -17.94 -16.88
N SER A 133 2.21 -17.63 -17.68
CA SER A 133 2.07 -17.24 -19.10
C SER A 133 1.04 -16.12 -19.34
N PHE A 134 0.92 -15.16 -18.40
CA PHE A 134 0.00 -14.04 -18.55
C PHE A 134 0.53 -13.04 -19.59
N ASN A 135 -0.34 -12.61 -20.51
CA ASN A 135 -0.02 -11.55 -21.48
C ASN A 135 -0.16 -10.18 -20.81
N LEU A 136 0.93 -9.70 -20.21
CA LEU A 136 0.99 -8.39 -19.56
C LEU A 136 1.62 -7.33 -20.46
N ASN A 137 1.05 -6.12 -20.45
CA ASN A 137 1.67 -4.97 -21.11
C ASN A 137 2.75 -4.36 -20.20
N LEU A 138 4.02 -4.55 -20.57
CA LEU A 138 5.16 -4.03 -19.81
C LEU A 138 5.14 -2.49 -19.69
N VAL A 139 4.69 -1.79 -20.73
CA VAL A 139 4.59 -0.32 -20.72
C VAL A 139 3.61 0.14 -19.64
N GLY A 140 2.47 -0.55 -19.51
CA GLY A 140 1.48 -0.27 -18.46
C GLY A 140 2.04 -0.48 -17.06
N TYR A 141 2.78 -1.57 -16.82
CA TYR A 141 3.43 -1.82 -15.53
C TYR A 141 4.46 -0.75 -15.16
N MET A 142 5.25 -0.29 -16.14
CA MET A 142 6.24 0.77 -15.91
C MET A 142 5.59 2.11 -15.59
N ILE A 143 4.52 2.46 -16.31
CA ILE A 143 3.76 3.69 -16.07
C ILE A 143 3.07 3.63 -14.69
N ASN A 144 2.42 2.52 -14.35
CA ASN A 144 1.82 2.30 -13.04
C ASN A 144 2.87 2.47 -11.91
N ASN A 145 4.04 1.86 -12.07
CA ASN A 145 5.13 1.99 -11.11
C ASN A 145 5.60 3.45 -10.95
N PHE A 146 5.72 4.17 -12.07
CA PHE A 146 6.12 5.58 -12.07
C PHE A 146 5.11 6.50 -11.37
N PHE A 147 3.81 6.34 -11.65
CA PHE A 147 2.77 7.12 -10.98
C PHE A 147 2.65 6.76 -9.50
N THR A 148 2.73 5.46 -9.16
CA THR A 148 2.73 5.00 -7.76
C THR A 148 3.85 5.67 -6.96
N PHE A 149 5.06 5.73 -7.54
CA PHE A 149 6.20 6.44 -6.96
C PHE A 149 5.96 7.93 -6.75
N LEU A 150 5.41 8.63 -7.75
CA LEU A 150 5.12 10.06 -7.68
C LEU A 150 4.05 10.37 -6.62
N PHE A 151 2.95 9.60 -6.62
CA PHE A 151 1.84 9.81 -5.71
C PHE A 151 2.20 9.57 -4.24
N TYR A 152 3.23 8.77 -3.97
CA TYR A 152 3.72 8.57 -2.61
C TYR A 152 4.05 9.89 -1.90
N ILE A 153 4.61 10.89 -2.60
CA ILE A 153 4.92 12.22 -2.01
C ILE A 153 3.65 12.95 -1.57
N ILE A 154 2.55 12.78 -2.31
CA ILE A 154 1.28 13.42 -1.97
C ILE A 154 0.66 12.72 -0.76
N PHE A 155 0.60 11.38 -0.80
CA PHE A 155 -0.01 10.59 0.27
C PHE A 155 0.77 10.64 1.59
N ILE A 156 2.11 10.77 1.57
CA ILE A 156 2.90 10.87 2.81
C ILE A 156 2.46 12.07 3.67
N SER A 157 2.05 13.16 3.03
CA SER A 157 1.61 14.38 3.71
C SER A 157 0.24 14.17 4.35
N ILE A 158 -0.68 13.54 3.63
CA ILE A 158 -2.03 13.18 4.11
C ILE A 158 -1.93 12.22 5.31
N PHE A 159 -1.15 11.14 5.17
CA PHE A 159 -1.01 10.15 6.24
C PHE A 159 -0.28 10.69 7.46
N LYS A 160 0.67 11.63 7.28
CA LYS A 160 1.33 12.30 8.39
C LYS A 160 0.35 13.15 9.20
N GLN A 161 -0.56 13.85 8.53
CA GLN A 161 -1.59 14.62 9.20
C GLN A 161 -2.56 13.71 9.96
N TYR A 162 -2.95 12.59 9.35
CA TYR A 162 -3.76 11.56 9.99
C TYR A 162 -3.12 11.00 11.28
N LEU A 163 -1.83 10.61 11.23
CA LEU A 163 -1.12 10.10 12.42
C LEU A 163 -0.99 11.16 13.52
N LYS A 164 -0.86 12.44 13.16
CA LYS A 164 -0.84 13.53 14.14
C LYS A 164 -2.17 13.63 14.89
N THR A 165 -3.30 13.58 14.17
CA THR A 165 -4.65 13.60 14.77
C THR A 165 -4.95 12.40 15.66
N LEU A 166 -4.30 11.26 15.42
CA LEU A 166 -4.42 10.06 16.27
C LEU A 166 -3.58 10.12 17.56
N ASN A 167 -2.57 10.98 17.61
CA ASN A 167 -1.69 11.10 18.76
C ASN A 167 -2.03 12.30 19.65
N ASP A 168 -2.73 13.31 19.12
CA ASP A 168 -3.29 14.47 19.83
C ASP A 168 -4.66 14.14 20.49
#